data_AF-A0A382R7R1-F1
#
_entry.id   AF-A0A382R7R1-F1
#
_cell.length_a   1.000
_cell.length_b   1.000
_cell.length_c   1.000
_cell.angle_alpha   90.00
_cell.angle_beta   90.00
_cell.angle_gamma   90.00
#
_symmetry.space_group_name_H-M   'P 1'
#
loop_
_entity.id
_entity.type
_entity.pdbx_description
1 polymer ?
#
loop_
_entity_poly.entity_id
_entity_poly.type
_entity_poly.pdbx_seq_one_letter_code
_entity_poly.pdbx_strand_id
1 'polypeptide(L)' 'MVNVDWFRVENEGEIPSPALLVYPERIIRNLQRMIDIAGDASRLRPHVKTHKLPELIG' A
#
# COMPACT_ATOMS: atom_id res chain seq x y z
N MET A 1 -25.23 6.01 -9.88
CA MET A 1 -24.07 6.62 -9.19
C MET A 1 -22.83 6.04 -9.85
N VAL A 2 -21.92 6.88 -10.36
CA VAL A 2 -20.67 6.39 -10.93
C VAL A 2 -19.80 5.92 -9.78
N ASN A 3 -19.58 4.61 -9.69
CA ASN A 3 -18.63 4.05 -8.75
C ASN A 3 -17.24 4.35 -9.31
N VAL A 4 -16.58 5.38 -8.78
CA VAL A 4 -15.21 5.69 -9.18
C VAL A 4 -14.32 4.59 -8.62
N ASP A 5 -13.62 3.90 -9.50
CA ASP A 5 -12.66 2.87 -9.10
C ASP A 5 -11.63 3.47 -8.14
N TRP A 6 -11.43 2.84 -6.99
CA TRP A 6 -10.53 3.32 -5.91
C TRP A 6 -9.06 3.50 -6.34
N PHE A 7 -8.69 2.99 -7.50
CA PHE A 7 -7.32 3.03 -8.05
C PHE A 7 -7.18 4.05 -9.20
N ARG A 8 -8.24 4.77 -9.58
CA ARG A 8 -8.14 5.81 -10.61
C ARG A 8 -7.33 6.99 -10.07
N VAL A 9 -6.36 7.44 -10.85
CA VAL A 9 -5.62 8.68 -10.60
C VAL A 9 -6.22 9.78 -11.47
N GLU A 10 -6.55 10.92 -10.88
CA GLU A 10 -7.22 12.01 -11.59
C GLU A 10 -6.37 12.59 -12.74
N ASN A 11 -5.06 12.72 -12.53
CA ASN A 11 -4.10 13.27 -13.48
C ASN A 11 -3.16 12.20 -14.06
N GLU A 12 -3.67 11.01 -14.38
CA GLU A 12 -2.86 9.88 -14.90
C GLU A 12 -1.95 10.24 -16.10
N GLY A 13 -2.37 11.19 -16.95
CA GLY A 13 -1.59 11.66 -18.10
C GLY A 13 -0.35 12.49 -17.75
N GLU A 14 -0.22 12.96 -16.51
CA GLU A 14 0.94 13.70 -16.02
C GLU A 14 2.00 12.78 -15.41
N ILE A 15 1.68 11.50 -15.19
CA ILE A 15 2.59 10.53 -14.57
C ILE A 15 3.41 9.84 -15.67
N PRO A 16 4.74 10.02 -15.70
CA PRO A 16 5.58 9.36 -16.69
C PRO A 16 5.51 7.84 -16.55
N SER A 17 5.20 7.17 -17.66
CA SER A 17 5.15 5.70 -17.70
C SER A 17 6.48 5.11 -18.21
N PRO A 18 6.92 3.94 -17.70
CA PRO A 18 6.26 3.11 -16.68
C PRO A 18 6.52 3.61 -15.25
N ALA A 19 5.47 3.56 -14.42
CA ALA A 19 5.55 3.88 -13.00
C ALA A 19 4.85 2.80 -12.16
N LEU A 20 5.35 2.59 -10.94
CA LEU A 20 4.69 1.78 -9.92
C LEU A 20 3.96 2.72 -8.95
N LEU A 21 2.63 2.63 -8.92
CA LEU A 21 1.81 3.40 -7.99
C LEU A 21 1.61 2.63 -6.70
N VAL A 22 1.74 3.34 -5.58
CA VAL A 22 1.53 2.79 -4.24
C VAL A 22 0.44 3.59 -3.56
N TYR A 23 -0.53 2.90 -2.94
CA TYR A 23 -1.67 3.53 -2.29
C TYR A 23 -1.55 3.37 -0.77
N PRO A 24 -1.15 4.42 -0.02
CA PRO A 24 -0.89 4.33 1.42
C PRO A 24 -2.04 3.71 2.22
N GLU A 25 -3.28 4.12 1.92
CA GLU A 25 -4.46 3.59 2.60
C GLU A 25 -4.67 2.08 2.40
N ARG A 26 -4.24 1.56 1.24
CA ARG A 26 -4.29 0.12 0.96
C ARG A 26 -3.18 -0.62 1.69
N ILE A 27 -2.00 -0.03 1.81
CA ILE A 27 -0.90 -0.58 2.60
C ILE A 27 -1.33 -0.70 4.06
N ILE A 28 -1.87 0.37 4.64
CA ILE A 28 -2.33 0.39 6.04
C ILE A 28 -3.42 -0.65 6.26
N ARG A 29 -4.43 -0.73 5.37
CA ARG A 29 -5.48 -1.75 5.46
C ARG A 29 -4.92 -3.18 5.38
N ASN A 30 -3.90 -3.42 4.57
CA ASN A 30 -3.27 -4.73 4.46
C ASN A 30 -2.45 -5.07 5.71
N LEU A 31 -1.74 -4.09 6.29
CA LEU A 31 -1.03 -4.27 7.57
C LEU A 31 -2.00 -4.60 8.70
N GLN A 32 -3.15 -3.93 8.79
CA GLN A 32 -4.17 -4.24 9.79
C GLN A 32 -4.65 -5.69 9.66
N ARG A 33 -4.95 -6.15 8.44
CA ARG A 33 -5.32 -7.55 8.19
C ARG A 33 -4.20 -8.52 8.56
N MET A 34 -2.95 -8.16 8.29
CA MET A 34 -1.80 -8.99 8.69
C MET A 34 -1.71 -9.11 10.21
N ILE A 35 -1.99 -8.02 10.96
CA ILE A 35 -2.05 -8.05 12.42
C ILE A 35 -3.19 -8.96 12.88
N ASP A 36 -4.37 -8.86 12.28
CA ASP A 36 -5.52 -9.72 12.60
C ASP A 36 -5.19 -11.21 12.37
N ILE A 37 -4.47 -11.53 11.28
CA ILE A 37 -4.01 -12.90 10.97
C ILE A 37 -2.94 -13.37 11.96
N ALA A 38 -1.99 -12.49 12.34
CA ALA A 38 -0.93 -12.81 13.28
C ALA A 38 -1.40 -12.83 14.74
N GLY A 39 -2.55 -12.22 15.04
CA GLY A 39 -3.13 -12.06 16.38
C GLY A 39 -2.43 -11.01 17.25
N ASP A 40 -1.23 -10.54 16.88
CA ASP A 40 -0.49 -9.52 17.61
C ASP A 40 0.61 -8.89 16.72
N ALA A 41 0.80 -7.58 16.82
CA ALA A 41 1.76 -6.85 16.00
C ALA A 41 3.23 -7.17 16.34
N SER A 42 3.55 -7.55 17.58
CA SER A 42 4.92 -7.94 17.98
C SER A 42 5.41 -9.20 17.26
N ARG A 43 4.47 -10.02 16.77
CA ARG A 43 4.73 -11.23 15.98
C ARG A 43 4.98 -10.94 14.50
N LEU A 44 4.84 -9.68 14.06
CA LEU A 44 5.11 -9.27 12.69
C LEU A 44 6.49 -8.65 12.54
N ARG A 45 7.17 -9.05 11.46
CA ARG A 45 8.43 -8.47 10.98
C ARG A 45 8.31 -8.26 9.46
N PRO A 46 7.67 -7.17 9.01
CA PRO A 46 7.58 -6.86 7.58
C PRO A 46 8.98 -6.79 6.98
N HIS A 47 9.20 -7.50 5.89
CA HIS A 47 10.54 -7.63 5.33
C HIS A 47 10.79 -6.58 4.25
N VAL A 48 11.74 -5.67 4.51
CA VAL A 48 12.08 -4.54 3.61
C VAL A 48 12.41 -4.96 2.18
N LYS A 49 12.96 -6.17 1.96
CA LYS A 49 13.27 -6.70 0.62
C LYS A 49 12.08 -6.70 -0.34
N THR A 50 10.86 -6.66 0.18
CA THR A 50 9.63 -6.72 -0.61
C THR A 50 9.29 -5.40 -1.31
N HIS A 51 9.64 -4.25 -0.71
CA HIS A 51 9.33 -2.93 -1.27
C HIS A 51 10.56 -2.05 -1.44
N LYS A 52 11.59 -2.18 -0.58
CA LYS A 52 12.80 -1.34 -0.56
C LYS A 52 12.51 0.18 -0.54
N LEU A 53 11.37 0.55 0.04
CA LEU A 53 10.93 1.95 0.25
C LEU A 53 11.05 2.29 1.75
N PRO A 54 12.06 3.06 2.17
CA PRO A 54 12.23 3.47 3.56
C PRO A 54 11.03 4.24 4.12
N GLU A 55 10.30 4.96 3.27
CA GLU A 55 9.12 5.76 3.62
C GLU A 55 7.95 4.90 4.15
N LEU A 56 7.99 3.58 3.91
CA LEU A 56 7.00 2.63 4.41
C LEU A 56 7.43 1.91 5.70
N ILE A 57 8.61 2.21 6.22
CA ILE A 57 9.14 1.62 7.46
C ILE A 57 8.77 2.56 8.62
N GLY A 58 8.04 2.03 9.61
CA GLY A 58 7.66 2.72 10.85
C GLY A 58 8.20 2.03 12.10
#